data_AF-A0A815Z044-F1
#
_entry.id   AF-A0A815Z044-F1
#
_cell.length_a   1.000
_cell.length_b   1.000
_cell.length_c   1.000
_cell.angle_alpha   90.00
_cell.angle_beta   90.00
_cell.angle_gamma   90.00
#
_symmetry.space_group_name_H-M   'P 1'
#
loop_
_entity.id
_entity.type
_entity.pdbx_description
1 polymer ?
#
loop_
_entity_poly.entity_id
_entity_poly.type
_entity_poly.pdbx_seq_one_letter_code
_entity_poly.pdbx_strand_id
1 'polypeptide(L)'
;MEAELERLSKSNDEEKLKSEELRAKLNASSLSLRQEKQMKRDSELALKRIKTDIHNCSAFITEPKLLAQRVADIYAQYVREDATEDASIDQDITKEYARQRDHLERTVRSLKAKVDKDSERHKTENIRIMQENVTLIKEINDLRRELKASRVKLQDLQTAMGISRKTAARTTEEIVHALNTQQNNHIVNEKQNELENLIQHQRHEIHRLNDQITRVENNNSRSASANGNRSRPTSGQLPPITSTLTAH
;
A
#
# COMPACT_ATOMS: atom_id res chain seq x y z
N MET A 1 13.95 -6.09 21.09
CA MET A 1 13.42 -5.20 22.15
C MET A 1 13.54 -3.74 21.74
N GLU A 2 14.73 -3.22 21.42
CA GLU A 2 14.89 -1.82 20.98
C GLU A 2 14.13 -1.48 19.68
N ALA A 3 14.22 -2.32 18.64
CA ALA A 3 13.48 -2.11 17.39
C ALA A 3 11.95 -2.13 17.56
N GLU A 4 11.45 -2.88 18.54
CA GLU A 4 10.03 -2.98 18.84
C GLU A 4 9.56 -1.76 19.64
N LEU A 5 10.38 -1.27 20.58
CA LEU A 5 10.16 0.00 21.27
C LEU A 5 10.19 1.19 20.31
N GLU A 6 11.12 1.21 19.34
CA GLU A 6 11.18 2.27 18.32
C GLU A 6 9.94 2.26 17.43
N ARG A 7 9.47 1.09 17.01
CA ARG A 7 8.23 0.94 16.24
C ARG A 7 7.01 1.42 17.03
N LEU A 8 6.91 1.05 18.31
CA LEU A 8 5.82 1.49 19.18
C LEU A 8 5.88 2.99 19.44
N SER A 9 7.07 3.58 19.61
CA SER A 9 7.23 5.03 19.74
C SER A 9 6.74 5.76 18.49
N LYS A 10 7.16 5.32 17.30
CA LYS A 10 6.69 5.88 16.02
C LYS A 10 5.18 5.78 15.87
N SER A 11 4.61 4.61 16.16
CA SER A 11 3.15 4.39 16.12
C SER A 11 2.41 5.31 17.10
N ASN A 12 2.94 5.49 18.31
CA ASN A 12 2.34 6.36 19.32
C ASN A 12 2.41 7.83 18.91
N ASP A 13 3.51 8.26 18.28
CA ASP A 13 3.66 9.62 17.77
C ASP A 13 2.72 9.88 16.57
N GLU A 14 2.55 8.90 15.68
CA GLU A 14 1.55 8.94 14.61
C GLU A 14 0.12 9.03 15.16
N GLU A 15 -0.22 8.22 16.18
CA GLU A 15 -1.53 8.27 16.82
C GLU A 15 -1.80 9.60 17.54
N LYS A 16 -0.79 10.17 18.21
CA LYS A 16 -0.88 11.51 18.81
C LYS A 16 -1.15 12.57 17.76
N LEU A 17 -0.39 12.55 16.67
CA LEU A 17 -0.55 13.51 15.57
C LEU A 17 -1.96 13.40 14.96
N LYS A 18 -2.46 12.18 14.77
CA LYS A 18 -3.83 11.93 14.31
C LYS A 18 -4.88 12.42 15.31
N SER A 19 -4.64 12.23 16.60
CA SER A 19 -5.52 12.72 17.66
C SER A 19 -5.60 14.25 17.67
N GLU A 20 -4.46 14.93 17.51
CA GLU A 20 -4.37 16.38 17.40
C GLU A 20 -5.08 16.89 16.13
N GLU A 21 -4.88 16.23 14.98
CA GLU A 21 -5.56 16.55 13.74
C GLU A 21 -7.09 16.43 13.87
N LEU A 22 -7.57 15.35 14.48
CA LEU A 22 -9.00 15.13 14.72
C LEU A 22 -9.58 16.20 15.66
N ARG A 23 -8.84 16.60 16.70
CA ARG A 23 -9.25 17.70 17.60
C ARG A 23 -9.30 19.03 16.86
N ALA A 24 -8.33 19.34 16.01
CA ALA A 24 -8.32 20.55 15.20
C ALA A 24 -9.52 20.59 14.24
N LYS A 25 -9.81 19.48 13.56
CA LYS A 25 -11.00 19.35 12.69
C LYS A 25 -12.30 19.51 13.47
N LEU A 26 -12.42 18.90 14.65
CA LEU A 26 -13.59 19.04 15.51
C LEU A 26 -13.80 20.49 15.94
N ASN A 27 -12.73 21.19 16.33
CA ASN A 27 -12.79 22.60 16.71
C ASN A 27 -13.21 23.50 15.54
N ALA A 28 -12.60 23.31 14.37
CA ALA A 28 -12.95 24.06 13.16
C ALA A 28 -14.42 23.83 12.75
N SER A 29 -14.87 22.57 12.75
CA SER A 29 -16.26 22.22 12.46
C SER A 29 -17.23 22.80 13.50
N SER A 30 -16.89 22.75 14.79
CA SER A 30 -17.70 23.33 15.86
C SER A 30 -17.82 24.85 15.75
N LEU A 31 -16.75 25.53 15.33
CA LEU A 31 -16.77 26.97 15.08
C LEU A 31 -17.67 27.32 13.90
N SER A 32 -17.53 26.61 12.78
CA SER A 32 -18.39 26.78 11.60
C SER A 32 -19.86 26.57 11.94
N LEU A 33 -20.16 25.49 12.68
CA LEU A 33 -21.53 25.20 13.13
C LEU A 33 -22.09 26.31 14.03
N ARG A 34 -21.25 26.91 14.89
CA ARG A 34 -21.68 28.02 15.74
C ARG A 34 -21.99 29.27 14.91
N GLN A 35 -21.19 29.55 13.88
CA GLN A 35 -21.40 30.66 12.95
C GLN A 35 -22.68 30.46 12.15
N GLU A 36 -22.88 29.29 11.54
CA GLU A 36 -24.11 28.97 10.80
C GLU A 36 -25.36 29.07 11.69
N LYS A 37 -25.30 28.56 12.92
CA LYS A 37 -26.40 28.71 13.88
C LYS A 37 -26.67 30.17 14.23
N GLN A 38 -25.65 31.02 14.27
CA GLN A 38 -25.82 32.46 14.50
C GLN A 38 -26.47 33.12 13.28
N MET A 39 -25.94 32.89 12.08
CA MET A 39 -26.52 33.40 10.83
C MET A 39 -28.00 32.99 10.68
N LYS A 40 -28.33 31.72 10.95
CA LYS A 40 -29.72 31.27 10.95
C LYS A 40 -30.60 32.06 11.90
N ARG A 41 -30.15 32.31 13.13
CA ARG A 41 -30.91 33.13 14.10
C ARG A 41 -31.09 34.55 13.60
N ASP A 42 -30.06 35.13 13.00
CA ASP A 42 -30.09 36.50 12.50
C ASP A 42 -31.07 36.61 11.30
N SER A 43 -31.05 35.65 10.37
CA SER A 43 -32.02 35.55 9.28
C SER A 43 -33.45 35.35 9.80
N GLU A 44 -33.67 34.49 10.81
CA GLU A 44 -34.98 34.30 11.44
C GLU A 44 -35.49 35.59 12.11
N LEU A 45 -34.59 36.37 12.72
CA LEU A 45 -34.93 37.67 13.30
C LEU A 45 -35.25 38.70 12.22
N ALA A 46 -34.51 38.72 11.11
CA ALA A 46 -34.80 39.58 9.96
C ALA A 46 -36.18 39.27 9.38
N LEU A 47 -36.50 37.99 9.15
CA LEU A 47 -37.82 37.55 8.70
C LEU A 47 -38.95 37.96 9.65
N LYS A 48 -38.73 37.86 10.97
CA LYS A 48 -39.71 38.34 11.97
C LYS A 48 -39.92 39.84 11.85
N ARG A 49 -38.86 40.64 11.68
CA ARG A 49 -38.96 42.10 11.50
C ARG A 49 -39.73 42.45 10.23
N ILE A 50 -39.37 41.83 9.09
CA ILE A 50 -40.08 42.00 7.81
C ILE A 50 -41.57 41.67 7.97
N LYS A 51 -41.89 40.55 8.62
CA LYS A 51 -43.28 40.16 8.88
C LYS A 51 -44.03 41.22 9.70
N THR A 52 -43.40 41.75 10.74
CA THR A 52 -43.96 42.83 11.55
C THR A 52 -44.17 44.10 10.72
N ASP A 53 -43.21 44.49 9.88
CA ASP A 53 -43.31 45.70 9.07
C ASP A 53 -44.35 45.58 7.96
N ILE A 54 -44.50 44.40 7.35
CA ILE A 54 -45.60 44.10 6.43
C ILE A 54 -46.95 44.19 7.16
N HIS A 55 -47.05 43.64 8.38
CA HIS A 55 -48.27 43.77 9.16
C HIS A 55 -48.57 45.23 9.51
N ASN A 56 -47.56 46.03 9.85
CA ASN A 56 -47.74 47.45 10.09
C ASN A 56 -48.22 48.19 8.82
N CYS A 57 -47.77 47.77 7.63
CA CYS A 57 -48.26 48.31 6.37
C CYS A 57 -49.75 48.04 6.14
N SER A 58 -50.29 46.90 6.60
CA SER A 58 -51.72 46.61 6.44
C SER A 58 -52.64 47.63 7.12
N ALA A 59 -52.13 48.36 8.12
CA ALA A 59 -52.88 49.45 8.75
C ALA A 59 -53.18 50.62 7.79
N PHE A 60 -52.39 50.79 6.72
CA PHE A 60 -52.54 51.86 5.74
C PHE A 60 -53.28 51.41 4.47
N ILE A 61 -54.00 50.29 4.50
CA ILE A 61 -54.64 49.71 3.31
C ILE A 61 -55.69 50.64 2.67
N THR A 62 -56.29 51.53 3.45
CA THR A 62 -57.24 52.55 2.99
C THR A 62 -56.57 53.81 2.44
N GLU A 63 -55.25 53.95 2.57
CA GLU A 63 -54.45 55.10 2.15
C GLU A 63 -53.39 54.70 1.10
N PRO A 64 -53.76 54.59 -0.20
CA PRO A 64 -52.91 53.97 -1.22
C PRO A 64 -51.55 54.64 -1.42
N LYS A 65 -51.49 55.97 -1.31
CA LYS A 65 -50.23 56.74 -1.47
C LYS A 65 -49.25 56.47 -0.33
N LEU A 66 -49.75 56.44 0.91
CA LEU A 66 -48.94 56.18 2.09
C LEU A 66 -48.48 54.71 2.13
N LEU A 67 -49.37 53.79 1.75
CA LEU A 67 -49.02 52.37 1.62
C LEU A 67 -47.88 52.15 0.61
N ALA A 68 -47.98 52.75 -0.58
CA ALA A 68 -46.94 52.63 -1.61
C ALA A 68 -45.57 53.15 -1.12
N GLN A 69 -45.56 54.26 -0.38
CA GLN A 69 -44.35 54.80 0.23
C GLN A 69 -43.76 53.83 1.26
N ARG A 70 -44.58 53.30 2.17
CA ARG A 70 -44.13 52.36 3.21
C ARG A 70 -43.57 51.06 2.63
N VAL A 71 -44.19 50.54 1.58
CA VAL A 71 -43.68 49.35 0.86
C VAL A 71 -42.34 49.65 0.18
N ALA A 72 -42.18 50.85 -0.40
CA ALA A 72 -40.90 51.26 -0.99
C ALA A 72 -39.78 51.39 0.06
N ASP A 73 -40.10 51.88 1.26
CA ASP A 73 -39.14 51.96 2.38
C ASP A 73 -38.68 50.57 2.82
N ILE A 74 -39.61 49.62 3.00
CA ILE A 74 -39.30 48.22 3.34
C ILE A 74 -38.44 47.59 2.24
N TYR A 75 -38.80 47.78 0.97
CA TYR A 75 -38.02 47.26 -0.16
C TYR A 75 -36.58 47.81 -0.16
N ALA A 76 -36.42 49.13 0.04
CA ALA A 76 -35.10 49.75 0.08
C ALA A 76 -34.23 49.26 1.24
N GLN A 77 -34.85 48.94 2.39
CA GLN A 77 -34.16 48.50 3.59
C GLN A 77 -33.69 47.05 3.50
N TYR A 78 -34.52 46.13 2.99
CA TYR A 78 -34.21 44.70 3.02
C TYR A 78 -33.60 44.17 1.71
N VAL A 79 -33.92 44.75 0.55
CA VAL A 79 -33.48 44.21 -0.76
C VAL A 79 -32.14 44.80 -1.22
N ARG A 80 -31.73 45.99 -0.75
CA ARG A 80 -30.39 46.51 -1.07
C ARG A 80 -29.27 45.75 -0.37
N GLU A 81 -29.54 45.14 0.78
CA GLU A 81 -28.54 44.40 1.56
C GLU A 81 -28.16 43.09 0.82
N ASP A 82 -29.13 42.37 0.25
CA ASP A 82 -28.90 41.16 -0.56
C ASP A 82 -28.00 41.42 -1.78
N ALA A 83 -28.17 42.55 -2.48
CA ALA A 83 -27.36 42.89 -3.66
C ALA A 83 -25.86 43.08 -3.32
N THR A 84 -25.55 43.41 -2.07
CA THR A 84 -24.15 43.53 -1.60
C THR A 84 -23.55 42.18 -1.22
N GLU A 85 -24.35 41.25 -0.69
CA GLU A 85 -23.90 39.86 -0.45
C GLU A 85 -23.64 39.12 -1.76
N ASP A 86 -24.52 39.24 -2.76
CA ASP A 86 -24.31 38.63 -4.08
C ASP A 86 -23.01 39.11 -4.75
N ALA A 87 -22.72 40.41 -4.67
CA ALA A 87 -21.48 40.98 -5.19
C ALA A 87 -20.23 40.48 -4.42
N SER A 88 -20.37 40.17 -3.12
CA SER A 88 -19.30 39.57 -2.31
C SER A 88 -19.06 38.11 -2.69
N ILE A 89 -20.13 37.34 -2.91
CA ILE A 89 -20.05 35.94 -3.35
C ILE A 89 -19.33 35.85 -4.70
N ASP A 90 -19.66 36.72 -5.66
CA ASP A 90 -18.99 36.77 -6.97
C ASP A 90 -17.50 37.12 -6.87
N GLN A 91 -17.11 38.00 -5.93
CA GLN A 91 -15.69 38.28 -5.66
C GLN A 91 -14.96 37.06 -5.11
N ASP A 92 -15.58 36.31 -4.19
CA ASP A 92 -14.96 35.15 -3.59
C ASP A 92 -14.86 33.98 -4.57
N ILE A 93 -15.85 33.79 -5.44
CA ILE A 93 -15.78 32.87 -6.58
C ILE A 93 -14.60 33.23 -7.48
N THR A 94 -14.44 34.52 -7.83
CA THR A 94 -13.35 34.98 -8.70
C THR A 94 -11.98 34.75 -8.07
N LYS A 95 -11.84 35.02 -6.76
CA LYS A 95 -10.60 34.76 -6.01
C LYS A 95 -10.27 33.27 -5.96
N GLU A 96 -11.27 32.42 -5.76
CA GLU A 96 -11.08 30.97 -5.69
C GLU A 96 -10.68 30.40 -7.06
N TYR A 97 -11.31 30.86 -8.14
CA TYR A 97 -10.87 30.52 -9.50
C TYR A 97 -9.41 30.92 -9.77
N ALA A 98 -8.99 32.11 -9.34
CA ALA A 98 -7.60 32.56 -9.47
C ALA A 98 -6.63 31.65 -8.70
N ARG A 99 -6.97 31.28 -7.45
CA ARG A 99 -6.16 30.36 -6.64
C ARG A 99 -6.02 28.99 -7.29
N GLN A 100 -7.12 28.44 -7.79
CA GLN A 100 -7.12 27.14 -8.47
C GLN A 100 -6.29 27.17 -9.74
N ARG A 101 -6.41 28.23 -10.54
CA ARG A 101 -5.57 28.44 -11.73
C ARG A 101 -4.09 28.48 -11.37
N ASP A 102 -3.70 29.27 -10.37
CA ASP A 102 -2.31 29.38 -9.93
C ASP A 102 -1.76 28.07 -9.37
N HIS A 103 -2.60 27.26 -8.71
CA HIS A 103 -2.23 25.92 -8.26
C HIS A 103 -1.95 25.00 -9.46
N LEU A 104 -2.85 24.96 -10.44
CA LEU A 104 -2.69 24.16 -11.65
C LEU A 104 -1.46 24.59 -12.44
N GLU A 105 -1.24 25.90 -12.61
CA GLU A 105 -0.05 26.42 -13.29
C GLU A 105 1.25 25.99 -12.59
N ARG A 106 1.31 26.08 -11.25
CA ARG A 106 2.47 25.62 -10.47
C ARG A 106 2.70 24.12 -10.63
N THR A 107 1.63 23.32 -10.59
CA THR A 107 1.69 21.88 -10.76
C THR A 107 2.17 21.51 -12.16
N VAL A 108 1.65 22.15 -13.21
CA VAL A 108 2.10 21.94 -14.59
C VAL A 108 3.57 22.32 -14.76
N ARG A 109 4.01 23.47 -14.22
CA ARG A 109 5.43 23.87 -14.27
C ARG A 109 6.33 22.87 -13.54
N SER A 110 5.91 22.42 -12.36
CA SER A 110 6.65 21.40 -11.58
C SER A 110 6.74 20.07 -12.33
N LEU A 111 5.64 19.61 -12.95
CA LEU A 111 5.62 18.39 -13.73
C LEU A 111 6.54 18.47 -14.94
N LYS A 112 6.49 19.58 -15.70
CA LYS A 112 7.43 19.80 -16.82
C LYS A 112 8.89 19.73 -16.36
N ALA A 113 9.23 20.46 -15.29
CA ALA A 113 10.59 20.44 -14.74
C ALA A 113 11.03 19.05 -14.27
N LYS A 114 10.11 18.26 -13.69
CA LYS A 114 10.39 16.86 -13.30
C LYS A 114 10.65 15.98 -14.52
N VAL A 115 9.85 16.10 -15.58
CA VAL A 115 10.02 15.34 -16.83
C VAL A 115 11.35 15.68 -17.49
N ASP A 116 11.70 16.97 -17.59
CA ASP A 116 12.97 17.40 -18.18
C ASP A 116 14.16 16.87 -17.38
N LYS A 117 14.10 16.98 -16.04
CA LYS A 117 15.13 16.45 -15.15
C LYS A 117 15.28 14.93 -15.28
N ASP A 118 14.18 14.20 -15.38
CA ASP A 118 14.23 12.74 -15.49
C ASP A 118 14.74 12.30 -16.86
N SER A 119 14.40 13.03 -17.92
CA SER A 119 14.98 12.82 -19.25
C SER A 119 16.50 13.00 -19.26
N GLU A 120 17.01 14.07 -18.63
CA GLU A 120 18.46 14.27 -18.49
C GLU A 120 19.12 13.18 -17.64
N ARG A 121 18.49 12.77 -16.53
CA ARG A 121 18.98 11.63 -15.73
C ARG A 121 19.06 10.35 -16.56
N HIS A 122 18.03 10.03 -17.33
CA HIS A 122 18.03 8.88 -18.22
C HIS A 122 19.14 8.94 -19.28
N LYS A 123 19.39 10.10 -19.88
CA LYS A 123 20.50 10.27 -20.82
C LYS A 123 21.85 10.00 -20.14
N THR A 124 22.08 10.59 -18.97
CA THR A 124 23.33 10.40 -18.23
C THR A 124 23.52 8.95 -17.80
N GLU A 125 22.47 8.28 -17.35
CA GLU A 125 22.52 6.88 -16.93
C GLU A 125 22.76 5.94 -18.11
N ASN A 126 22.11 6.18 -19.26
CA ASN A 126 22.36 5.40 -20.47
C ASN A 126 23.83 5.49 -20.90
N ILE A 127 24.44 6.69 -20.85
CA ILE A 127 25.86 6.85 -21.17
C ILE A 127 26.73 6.09 -20.17
N ARG A 128 26.42 6.18 -18.88
CA ARG A 128 27.15 5.45 -17.82
C ARG A 128 27.07 3.94 -18.03
N ILE A 129 25.88 3.39 -18.25
CA ILE A 129 25.66 1.97 -18.53
C ILE A 129 26.42 1.55 -19.79
N MET A 130 26.42 2.37 -20.84
CA MET A 130 27.20 2.09 -22.05
C MET A 130 28.71 2.04 -21.78
N GLN A 131 29.24 2.94 -20.95
CA GLN A 131 30.64 2.93 -20.54
C GLN A 131 30.99 1.69 -19.71
N GLU A 132 30.13 1.32 -18.78
CA GLU A 132 30.29 0.11 -17.96
C GLU A 132 30.28 -1.14 -18.84
N ASN A 133 29.33 -1.24 -19.79
CA ASN A 133 29.27 -2.33 -20.76
C ASN A 133 30.56 -2.42 -21.59
N VAL A 134 31.11 -1.29 -22.04
CA VAL A 134 32.38 -1.27 -22.78
C VAL A 134 33.55 -1.77 -21.91
N THR A 135 33.60 -1.37 -20.64
CA THR A 135 34.63 -1.83 -19.69
C THR A 135 34.51 -3.33 -19.42
N LEU A 136 33.30 -3.82 -19.13
CA LEU A 136 33.03 -5.24 -18.91
C LEU A 136 33.39 -6.09 -20.15
N ILE A 137 33.10 -5.59 -21.35
CA ILE A 137 33.51 -6.27 -22.60
C ILE A 137 35.03 -6.36 -22.71
N LYS A 138 35.77 -5.30 -22.32
CA LYS A 138 37.23 -5.32 -22.31
C LYS A 138 37.75 -6.36 -21.31
N GLU A 139 37.25 -6.35 -20.08
CA GLU A 139 37.63 -7.32 -19.06
C GLU A 139 37.35 -8.76 -19.50
N ILE A 140 36.17 -9.03 -20.08
CA ILE A 140 35.84 -10.36 -20.63
C ILE A 140 36.84 -10.76 -21.72
N ASN A 141 37.23 -9.84 -22.59
CA ASN A 141 38.19 -10.13 -23.65
C ASN A 141 39.60 -10.37 -23.11
N ASP A 142 40.02 -9.63 -22.08
CA ASP A 142 41.31 -9.82 -21.42
C ASP A 142 41.36 -11.17 -20.68
N LEU A 143 40.32 -11.51 -19.92
CA LEU A 143 40.18 -12.82 -19.28
C LEU A 143 40.19 -13.97 -20.30
N ARG A 144 39.55 -13.79 -21.46
CA ARG A 144 39.61 -14.79 -22.56
C ARG A 144 41.03 -14.95 -23.11
N ARG A 145 41.80 -13.86 -23.23
CA ARG A 145 43.21 -13.89 -23.67
C ARG A 145 44.09 -14.59 -22.64
N GLU A 146 43.94 -14.26 -21.36
CA GLU A 146 44.66 -14.89 -20.25
C GLU A 146 44.35 -16.39 -20.15
N LEU A 147 43.08 -16.77 -20.27
CA LEU A 147 42.66 -18.17 -20.29
C LEU A 147 43.31 -18.93 -21.45
N LYS A 148 43.34 -18.32 -22.65
CA LYS A 148 44.00 -18.92 -23.82
C LYS A 148 45.51 -19.07 -23.57
N ALA A 149 46.17 -18.05 -23.05
CA ALA A 149 47.60 -18.09 -22.74
C ALA A 149 47.92 -19.16 -21.67
N SER A 150 47.10 -19.27 -20.62
CA SER A 150 47.23 -20.29 -19.59
C SER A 150 47.05 -21.71 -20.14
N ARG A 151 46.06 -21.92 -21.02
CA ARG A 151 45.85 -23.20 -21.71
C ARG A 151 47.05 -23.59 -22.59
N VAL A 152 47.66 -22.64 -23.30
CA VAL A 152 48.88 -22.89 -24.09
C VAL A 152 50.03 -23.30 -23.17
N LYS A 153 50.29 -22.54 -22.10
CA LYS A 153 51.33 -22.90 -21.11
C LYS A 153 51.12 -24.30 -20.52
N LEU A 154 49.87 -24.65 -20.20
CA LEU A 154 49.52 -25.96 -19.68
C LEU A 154 49.77 -27.06 -20.72
N GLN A 155 49.45 -26.82 -21.99
CA GLN A 155 49.77 -27.75 -23.09
C GLN A 155 51.28 -27.91 -23.28
N ASP A 156 52.05 -26.83 -23.22
CA ASP A 156 53.52 -26.87 -23.35
C ASP A 156 54.15 -27.67 -22.20
N LEU A 157 53.68 -27.45 -20.96
CA LEU A 157 54.09 -28.22 -19.79
C LEU A 157 53.72 -29.70 -19.90
N GLN A 158 52.49 -30.02 -20.33
CA GLN A 158 52.06 -31.41 -20.57
C GLN A 158 52.96 -32.10 -21.60
N THR A 159 53.35 -31.38 -22.65
CA THR A 159 54.24 -31.88 -23.69
C THR A 159 55.66 -32.09 -23.15
N ALA A 160 56.19 -31.13 -22.38
CA ALA A 160 57.51 -31.24 -21.74
C ALA A 160 57.58 -32.38 -20.70
N MET A 161 56.48 -32.64 -20.00
CA MET A 161 56.36 -33.73 -19.03
C MET A 161 56.06 -35.10 -19.67
N GLY A 162 55.90 -35.19 -21.00
CA GLY A 162 55.60 -36.43 -21.69
C GLY A 162 54.22 -37.04 -21.36
N ILE A 163 53.32 -36.25 -20.78
CA ILE A 163 51.97 -36.70 -20.43
C ILE A 163 51.13 -36.72 -21.71
N SER A 164 50.80 -37.93 -22.19
CA SER A 164 49.93 -38.10 -23.35
C SER A 164 48.55 -37.47 -23.12
N ARG A 165 48.05 -36.74 -24.12
CA ARG A 165 46.73 -36.05 -24.11
C ARG A 165 45.57 -36.98 -23.71
N LYS A 166 45.71 -38.30 -23.93
CA LYS A 166 44.73 -39.34 -23.57
C LYS A 166 44.61 -39.61 -22.07
N THR A 167 45.69 -39.49 -21.30
CA THR A 167 45.66 -39.73 -19.84
C THR A 167 45.21 -38.50 -19.06
N ALA A 168 45.55 -37.29 -19.53
CA ALA A 168 45.11 -36.03 -18.91
C ALA A 168 43.62 -35.72 -19.15
N ALA A 169 43.08 -35.98 -20.35
CA ALA A 169 41.64 -35.79 -20.62
C ALA A 169 40.79 -36.72 -19.75
N ARG A 170 41.21 -37.98 -19.59
CA ARG A 170 40.53 -39.00 -18.78
C ARG A 170 40.49 -38.62 -17.30
N THR A 171 41.61 -38.13 -16.74
CA THR A 171 41.66 -37.64 -15.35
C THR A 171 40.84 -36.37 -15.15
N THR A 172 40.78 -35.47 -16.13
CA THR A 172 39.98 -34.23 -16.01
C THR A 172 38.47 -34.52 -16.06
N GLU A 173 38.04 -35.44 -16.93
CA GLU A 173 36.64 -35.90 -17.01
C GLU A 173 36.23 -36.64 -15.72
N GLU A 174 37.11 -37.47 -15.16
CA GLU A 174 36.88 -38.17 -13.89
C GLU A 174 36.77 -37.19 -12.71
N ILE A 175 37.59 -36.14 -12.67
CA ILE A 175 37.53 -35.09 -11.63
C ILE A 175 36.24 -34.25 -11.75
N VAL A 176 35.85 -33.85 -12.96
CA VAL A 176 34.60 -33.08 -13.19
C VAL A 176 33.37 -33.92 -12.86
N HIS A 177 33.37 -35.21 -13.19
CA HIS A 177 32.29 -36.12 -12.81
C HIS A 177 32.21 -36.28 -11.29
N ALA A 178 33.33 -36.48 -10.60
CA ALA A 178 33.37 -36.60 -9.14
C ALA A 178 32.88 -35.34 -8.41
N LEU A 179 33.25 -34.15 -8.89
CA LEU A 179 32.78 -32.86 -8.37
C LEU A 179 31.28 -32.66 -8.58
N ASN A 180 30.76 -32.96 -9.78
CA ASN A 180 29.32 -32.89 -10.06
C ASN A 180 28.53 -33.91 -9.23
N THR A 181 29.05 -35.13 -9.04
CA THR A 181 28.40 -36.14 -8.18
C THR A 181 28.39 -35.70 -6.71
N GLN A 182 29.48 -35.13 -6.18
CA GLN A 182 29.50 -34.61 -4.81
C GLN A 182 28.54 -33.44 -4.59
N GLN A 183 28.49 -32.50 -5.54
CA GLN A 183 27.59 -31.35 -5.44
C GLN A 183 26.12 -31.76 -5.51
N ASN A 184 25.78 -32.70 -6.41
CA ASN A 184 24.42 -33.26 -6.47
C ASN A 184 24.07 -34.03 -5.19
N ASN A 185 25.00 -34.80 -4.63
CA ASN A 185 24.78 -35.51 -3.36
C ASN A 185 24.58 -34.55 -2.18
N HIS A 186 25.31 -33.43 -2.13
CA HIS A 186 25.12 -32.41 -1.08
C HIS A 186 23.73 -31.76 -1.17
N ILE A 187 23.31 -31.36 -2.37
CA ILE A 187 21.99 -30.74 -2.59
C ILE A 187 20.86 -31.73 -2.25
N VAL A 188 21.02 -33.01 -2.61
CA VAL A 188 20.05 -34.06 -2.26
C VAL A 188 20.00 -34.27 -0.74
N ASN A 189 21.15 -34.34 -0.06
CA ASN A 189 21.20 -34.51 1.39
C ASN A 189 20.62 -33.31 2.15
N GLU A 190 20.88 -32.07 1.71
CA GLU A 190 20.27 -30.87 2.31
C GLU A 190 18.75 -30.88 2.16
N LYS A 191 18.24 -31.15 0.95
CA LYS A 191 16.79 -31.26 0.73
C LYS A 191 16.16 -32.40 1.53
N GLN A 192 16.87 -33.50 1.72
CA GLN A 192 16.39 -34.63 2.50
C GLN A 192 16.29 -34.27 3.99
N ASN A 193 17.29 -33.56 4.54
CA ASN A 193 17.25 -33.05 5.91
C ASN A 193 16.12 -32.02 6.12
N GLU A 194 15.89 -31.12 5.16
CA GLU A 194 14.77 -30.18 5.20
C GLU A 194 13.42 -30.90 5.21
N LEU A 195 13.26 -31.95 4.40
CA LEU A 195 12.05 -32.75 4.35
C LEU A 195 11.81 -33.51 5.67
N GLU A 196 12.87 -34.08 6.27
CA GLU A 196 12.79 -34.76 7.56
C GLU A 196 12.37 -33.81 8.69
N ASN A 197 12.95 -32.60 8.73
CA ASN A 197 12.56 -31.57 9.69
C ASN A 197 11.10 -31.14 9.51
N LEU A 198 10.64 -30.99 8.27
CA LEU A 198 9.25 -30.65 7.98
C LEU A 198 8.28 -31.76 8.43
N ILE A 199 8.61 -33.02 8.16
CA ILE A 199 7.82 -34.18 8.60
C ILE A 199 7.78 -34.23 10.14
N GLN A 200 8.90 -33.98 10.81
CA GLN A 200 8.94 -33.93 12.26
C GLN A 200 8.04 -32.83 12.81
N HIS A 201 8.08 -31.63 12.21
CA HIS A 201 7.21 -30.52 12.61
C HIS A 201 5.72 -30.84 12.39
N GLN A 202 5.39 -31.42 11.23
CA GLN A 202 4.02 -31.86 10.93
C GLN A 202 3.53 -32.93 11.92
N ARG A 203 4.38 -33.88 12.33
CA ARG A 203 4.04 -34.88 13.35
C ARG A 203 3.72 -34.24 14.70
N HIS A 204 4.50 -33.24 15.11
CA HIS A 204 4.23 -32.50 16.36
C HIS A 204 2.90 -31.76 16.30
N GLU A 205 2.59 -31.10 15.18
CA GLU A 205 1.32 -30.40 15.05
C GLU A 205 0.13 -31.35 14.92
N ILE A 206 0.26 -32.48 14.22
CA ILE A 206 -0.78 -33.52 14.24
C ILE A 206 -1.03 -34.00 15.67
N HIS A 207 0.02 -34.20 16.46
CA HIS A 207 -0.12 -34.60 17.86
C HIS A 207 -0.84 -33.53 18.69
N ARG A 208 -0.43 -32.27 18.57
CA ARG A 208 -1.08 -31.14 19.26
C ARG A 208 -2.54 -30.95 18.85
N LEU A 209 -2.84 -31.06 17.56
CA LEU A 209 -4.20 -30.98 17.04
C LEU A 209 -5.06 -32.15 17.56
N ASN A 210 -4.52 -33.36 17.62
CA ASN A 210 -5.21 -34.51 18.22
C ASN A 210 -5.46 -34.32 19.72
N ASP A 211 -4.51 -33.76 20.47
CA ASP A 211 -4.71 -33.42 21.88
C ASP A 211 -5.80 -32.36 22.05
N GLN A 212 -5.84 -31.37 21.16
CA GLN A 212 -6.86 -30.33 21.17
C GLN A 212 -8.24 -30.92 20.82
N ILE A 213 -8.32 -31.80 19.83
CA ILE A 213 -9.56 -32.53 19.49
C ILE A 213 -10.02 -33.35 20.70
N THR A 214 -9.13 -34.10 21.34
CA THR A 214 -9.45 -34.91 22.53
C THR A 214 -9.99 -34.04 23.67
N ARG A 215 -9.42 -32.85 23.89
CA ARG A 215 -9.91 -31.89 24.89
C ARG A 215 -11.27 -31.32 24.53
N VAL A 216 -11.49 -30.97 23.26
CA VAL A 216 -12.77 -30.47 22.77
C VAL A 216 -13.83 -31.56 22.81
N GLU A 217 -13.53 -32.79 22.44
CA GLU A 217 -14.44 -33.94 22.55
C GLU A 217 -14.79 -34.26 24.01
N ASN A 218 -13.84 -34.16 24.94
CA ASN A 218 -14.11 -34.31 26.37
C ASN A 218 -14.98 -33.16 26.93
N ASN A 219 -14.76 -31.93 26.47
CA ASN A 219 -15.61 -30.78 26.84
C ASN A 219 -17.00 -30.86 26.19
N ASN A 220 -17.08 -31.36 24.95
CA ASN A 220 -18.34 -31.56 24.25
C ASN A 220 -19.11 -32.73 24.86
N SER A 221 -18.45 -33.80 25.31
CA SER A 221 -19.04 -34.90 26.08
C SER A 221 -19.55 -34.43 27.45
N ARG A 222 -18.85 -33.48 28.09
CA ARG A 222 -19.35 -32.79 29.30
C ARG A 222 -20.55 -31.87 29.02
N SER A 223 -20.62 -31.27 27.82
CA SER A 223 -21.79 -30.47 27.39
C SER A 223 -22.97 -31.30 26.89
N ALA A 224 -22.71 -32.50 26.32
CA ALA A 224 -23.72 -33.42 25.82
C ALA A 224 -24.45 -34.17 26.93
N SER A 225 -23.90 -34.19 28.16
CA SER A 225 -24.67 -34.58 29.35
C SER A 225 -25.71 -33.53 29.76
N ALA A 226 -25.70 -32.32 29.17
CA ALA A 226 -26.64 -31.24 29.47
C ALA A 226 -27.64 -30.92 28.35
N ASN A 227 -27.60 -31.62 27.20
CA ASN A 227 -28.64 -31.49 26.18
C ASN A 227 -28.89 -32.83 25.49
N GLY A 228 -30.04 -33.42 25.82
CA GLY A 228 -30.40 -34.77 25.45
C GLY A 228 -30.74 -34.96 23.97
N ASN A 229 -30.56 -36.22 23.54
CA ASN A 229 -31.15 -36.87 22.37
C ASN A 229 -30.85 -36.29 20.98
N ARG A 230 -30.03 -37.02 20.21
CA ARG A 230 -30.46 -37.68 18.95
C ARG A 230 -29.35 -38.59 18.36
N SER A 231 -29.67 -39.89 18.33
CA SER A 231 -29.41 -40.93 17.31
C SER A 231 -28.14 -40.91 16.42
N ARG A 232 -27.29 -41.95 16.59
CA ARG A 232 -26.63 -42.93 15.64
C ARG A 232 -26.30 -42.52 14.17
N PRO A 233 -25.43 -43.23 13.39
CA PRO A 233 -24.54 -44.37 13.69
C PRO A 233 -23.16 -44.43 12.94
N THR A 234 -22.42 -45.51 13.23
CA THR A 234 -21.49 -46.31 12.37
C THR A 234 -20.14 -45.74 11.91
N SER A 235 -19.11 -46.37 12.46
CA SER A 235 -17.76 -46.58 11.92
C SER A 235 -17.73 -46.92 10.43
N GLY A 236 -17.22 -46.01 9.62
CA GLY A 236 -16.82 -46.25 8.23
C GLY A 236 -15.31 -46.47 8.16
N GLN A 237 -14.93 -47.74 8.01
CA GLN A 237 -13.58 -48.19 7.72
C GLN A 237 -13.16 -47.65 6.33
N LEU A 238 -12.08 -46.87 6.27
CA LEU A 238 -11.50 -46.41 4.99
C LEU A 238 -10.68 -47.55 4.37
N PRO A 239 -10.85 -47.86 3.07
CA PRO A 239 -10.06 -48.87 2.37
C PRO A 239 -8.64 -48.36 2.05
N PRO A 240 -7.68 -49.28 1.81
CA PRO A 240 -6.30 -48.91 1.51
C PRO A 240 -6.16 -48.36 0.09
N ILE A 241 -5.30 -47.34 -0.05
CA ILE A 241 -4.94 -46.74 -1.33
C ILE A 241 -3.99 -47.72 -2.06
N THR A 242 -4.45 -48.30 -3.17
CA THR A 242 -3.60 -49.04 -4.09
C THR A 242 -2.86 -48.06 -5.01
N SER A 243 -1.54 -48.03 -4.85
CA SER A 243 -0.60 -47.39 -5.74
C SER A 243 -0.40 -48.22 -7.01
N THR A 244 -0.82 -47.72 -8.16
CA THR A 244 -0.41 -48.19 -9.48
C THR A 244 0.18 -47.03 -10.28
N LEU A 245 1.49 -46.82 -10.12
CA LEU A 245 2.32 -46.16 -11.11
C LEU A 245 2.78 -47.26 -12.08
N THR A 246 2.25 -47.29 -13.30
CA THR A 246 2.81 -48.08 -14.40
C THR A 246 3.15 -47.12 -15.52
N ALA A 247 4.43 -47.15 -15.90
CA ALA A 247 4.99 -46.43 -17.02
C ALA A 247 4.44 -46.93 -18.36
N HIS A 248 4.04 -46.01 -19.23
CA HIS A 248 4.53 -45.90 -20.60
C HIS A 248 4.22 -44.52 -21.18
#